data_AF-E2AKH0-F1
#
_entry.id   AF-E2AKH0-F1
#
_cell.length_a   1.000
_cell.length_b   1.000
_cell.length_c   1.000
_cell.angle_alpha   90.00
_cell.angle_beta   90.00
_cell.angle_gamma   90.00
#
_symmetry.space_group_name_H-M   'P 1'
#
loop_
_entity.id
_entity.type
_entity.pdbx_description
1 polymer ?
#
loop_
_entity_poly.entity_id
_entity_poly.type
_entity_poly.pdbx_seq_one_letter_code
_entity_poly.pdbx_strand_id
1 'polypeptide(L)'
;VTSQITQLTPLKLKEPFEITIHFKLVLTMADGKVWNALTDTSSMTCYICKVKPNDLKKFDRSNHQINESVLSITVREWRIVGKLKEEFGKRKQYIQEQLHQRLGIIVDVPKQGCGNTNDGNTARRFFKDPTLLSEIIGVNENLIYRFSILLKVISLGLEIDSTKFGKYCQETAELHRKLYEWYPLPPSIHKLLDHGEVI
;
A
#
# COMPACT_ATOMS: atom_id res chain seq x y z
N VAL A 1 -1.44 -18.67 23.51
CA VAL A 1 -2.44 -17.74 22.93
C VAL A 1 -3.57 -18.48 22.21
N THR A 2 -3.34 -19.10 21.04
CA THR A 2 -4.42 -19.76 20.26
C THR A 2 -5.19 -20.81 21.08
N SER A 3 -4.48 -21.65 21.85
CA SER A 3 -5.08 -22.64 22.76
C SER A 3 -6.03 -22.02 23.81
N GLN A 4 -5.71 -20.83 24.32
CA GLN A 4 -6.53 -20.13 25.31
C GLN A 4 -7.78 -19.51 24.67
N ILE A 5 -7.69 -19.05 23.42
CA ILE A 5 -8.82 -18.52 22.66
C ILE A 5 -9.84 -19.64 22.38
N THR A 6 -9.38 -20.82 21.97
CA THR A 6 -10.25 -21.99 21.72
C THR A 6 -10.94 -22.51 22.98
N GLN A 7 -10.39 -22.20 24.17
CA GLN A 7 -10.94 -22.59 25.47
C GLN A 7 -11.89 -21.55 26.09
N LEU A 8 -12.17 -20.43 25.41
CA LEU A 8 -13.08 -19.42 25.92
C LEU A 8 -14.51 -19.94 26.01
N THR A 9 -15.06 -19.95 27.22
CA THR A 9 -16.47 -20.24 27.48
C THR A 9 -17.32 -18.97 27.35
N PRO A 10 -18.61 -19.09 26.97
CA PRO A 10 -19.51 -17.94 26.93
C PRO A 10 -19.71 -17.33 28.32
N LEU A 11 -19.68 -16.00 28.42
CA LEU A 11 -19.99 -15.29 29.66
C LEU A 11 -21.50 -15.34 29.90
N LYS A 12 -21.91 -15.91 31.04
CA LYS A 12 -23.32 -15.99 31.46
C LYS A 12 -23.58 -14.98 32.57
N LEU A 13 -24.46 -14.03 32.31
CA LEU A 13 -24.96 -13.07 33.29
C LEU A 13 -26.37 -13.47 33.69
N LYS A 14 -26.69 -13.34 34.98
CA LYS A 14 -28.01 -13.63 35.54
C LYS A 14 -28.53 -12.41 36.27
N GLU A 15 -29.77 -12.07 35.94
CA GLU A 15 -30.62 -11.01 36.49
C GLU A 15 -30.37 -9.57 35.99
N PRO A 16 -31.46 -8.80 35.70
CA PRO A 16 -32.86 -9.23 35.66
C PRO A 16 -33.20 -10.13 34.45
N PHE A 17 -32.25 -10.35 33.53
CA PHE A 17 -32.39 -11.26 32.38
C PHE A 17 -31.23 -12.27 32.36
N GLU A 18 -31.45 -13.47 31.80
CA GLU A 18 -30.35 -14.41 31.51
C GLU A 18 -29.73 -14.06 30.15
N ILE A 19 -28.48 -13.60 30.17
CA ILE A 19 -27.74 -13.19 28.97
C ILE A 19 -26.51 -14.08 28.81
N THR A 20 -26.38 -14.73 27.64
CA THR A 20 -25.19 -15.52 27.28
C THR A 20 -24.42 -14.83 26.15
N ILE A 21 -23.22 -14.34 26.46
CA ILE A 21 -22.35 -13.62 25.54
C ILE A 21 -21.30 -14.58 24.98
N HIS A 22 -21.29 -14.75 23.66
CA HIS A 22 -20.30 -15.56 22.94
C HIS A 22 -19.18 -14.68 22.41
N PHE A 23 -17.92 -15.10 22.57
CA PHE A 23 -16.75 -14.35 22.13
C PHE A 23 -16.25 -14.84 20.78
N LYS A 24 -16.14 -13.94 19.79
CA LYS A 24 -15.45 -14.17 18.52
C LYS A 24 -14.25 -13.24 18.43
N LEU A 25 -13.06 -13.77 18.66
CA LEU A 25 -11.81 -13.03 18.52
C LEU A 25 -11.26 -13.21 17.11
N VAL A 26 -10.87 -12.10 16.46
CA VAL A 26 -10.25 -12.10 15.14
C VAL A 26 -8.91 -11.38 15.24
N LEU A 27 -7.83 -12.01 14.79
CA LEU A 27 -6.47 -11.47 14.87
C LEU A 27 -6.21 -10.44 13.75
N THR A 28 -6.91 -9.31 13.77
CA THR A 28 -6.73 -8.23 12.78
C THR A 28 -5.60 -7.26 13.16
N MET A 29 -5.35 -7.07 14.46
CA MET A 29 -4.33 -6.16 15.00
C MET A 29 -2.91 -6.77 14.97
N ALA A 30 -2.49 -7.28 13.82
CA ALA A 30 -1.16 -7.84 13.58
C ALA A 30 -0.54 -7.21 12.32
N ASP A 31 0.71 -6.75 12.43
CA ASP A 31 1.39 -6.11 11.31
C ASP A 31 1.87 -7.13 10.26
N GLY A 32 2.26 -6.64 9.07
CA GLY A 32 2.70 -7.50 7.98
C GLY A 32 3.90 -8.39 8.32
N LYS A 33 4.78 -8.02 9.26
CA LYS A 33 5.89 -8.85 9.73
C LYS A 33 5.41 -10.04 10.56
N VAL A 34 4.42 -9.84 11.43
CA VAL A 34 3.80 -10.95 12.19
C VAL A 34 3.14 -11.93 11.23
N TRP A 35 2.37 -11.46 10.24
CA TRP A 35 1.78 -12.33 9.21
C TRP A 35 2.80 -13.05 8.34
N ASN A 36 3.94 -12.42 8.07
CA ASN A 36 5.05 -13.06 7.37
C ASN A 36 5.69 -14.17 8.19
N ALA A 37 5.90 -13.98 9.50
CA ALA A 37 6.40 -15.01 10.39
C ALA A 37 5.40 -16.15 10.62
N LEU A 38 4.09 -15.84 10.72
CA LEU A 38 3.02 -16.84 10.89
C LEU A 38 2.78 -17.71 9.65
N THR A 39 3.31 -17.32 8.49
CA THR A 39 2.99 -17.98 7.22
C THR A 39 4.22 -18.23 6.33
N ASP A 40 5.41 -18.21 6.94
CA ASP A 40 6.73 -18.49 6.35
C ASP A 40 7.03 -17.72 5.05
N THR A 41 6.68 -16.43 5.02
CA THR A 41 6.94 -15.54 3.87
C THR A 41 7.92 -14.41 4.16
N SER A 42 8.61 -13.95 3.11
CA SER A 42 9.46 -12.76 3.18
C SER A 42 8.64 -11.46 3.16
N SER A 43 9.23 -10.35 3.58
CA SER A 43 8.64 -9.01 3.43
C SER A 43 8.36 -8.60 1.97
N MET A 44 9.01 -9.28 1.02
CA MET A 44 8.81 -9.11 -0.42
C MET A 44 7.85 -10.15 -1.01
N THR A 45 7.14 -10.93 -0.21
CA THR A 45 6.19 -11.95 -0.67
C THR A 45 4.79 -11.64 -0.16
N CYS A 46 3.76 -11.89 -0.95
CA CYS A 46 2.39 -11.82 -0.45
C CYS A 46 2.11 -12.97 0.52
N TYR A 47 1.82 -12.69 1.80
CA TYR A 47 1.52 -13.76 2.75
C TYR A 47 0.23 -14.52 2.44
N ILE A 48 -0.68 -13.94 1.62
CA ILE A 48 -1.97 -14.53 1.23
C ILE A 48 -1.77 -15.55 0.09
N CYS A 49 -1.31 -15.09 -1.08
CA CYS A 49 -1.20 -15.93 -2.29
C CYS A 49 0.22 -16.48 -2.57
N LYS A 50 1.21 -16.14 -1.74
CA LYS A 50 2.63 -16.55 -1.83
C LYS A 50 3.42 -16.05 -3.05
N VAL A 51 2.80 -15.23 -3.91
CA VAL A 51 3.44 -14.62 -5.09
C VAL A 51 4.51 -13.59 -4.69
N LYS A 52 5.62 -13.54 -5.44
CA LYS A 52 6.65 -12.50 -5.33
C LYS A 52 6.52 -11.46 -6.45
N PRO A 53 6.97 -10.21 -6.27
CA PRO A 53 7.03 -9.17 -7.30
C PRO A 53 7.69 -9.59 -8.62
N ASN A 54 8.67 -10.49 -8.58
CA ASN A 54 9.30 -11.02 -9.79
C ASN A 54 8.36 -11.94 -10.60
N ASP A 55 7.48 -12.67 -9.93
CA ASP A 55 6.58 -13.66 -10.54
C ASP A 55 5.34 -12.98 -11.17
N LEU A 56 5.07 -11.72 -10.80
CA LEU A 56 4.06 -10.85 -11.41
C LEU A 56 4.47 -10.30 -12.79
N LYS A 57 5.72 -10.49 -13.23
CA LYS A 57 6.21 -10.03 -14.54
C LYS A 57 5.94 -11.09 -15.62
N LYS A 58 4.93 -10.86 -16.47
CA LYS A 58 4.68 -11.64 -17.70
C LYS A 58 4.63 -10.71 -18.92
N PHE A 59 5.75 -10.66 -19.68
CA PHE A 59 5.93 -9.85 -20.90
C PHE A 59 5.82 -8.32 -20.67
N ASP A 60 6.17 -7.42 -21.60
CA ASP A 60 6.83 -7.57 -22.91
C ASP A 60 7.94 -6.49 -23.10
N ARG A 61 8.39 -6.21 -24.34
CA ARG A 61 9.14 -5.00 -24.74
C ARG A 61 8.63 -4.32 -26.02
N SER A 62 7.32 -4.31 -26.30
CA SER A 62 6.76 -3.60 -27.47
C SER A 62 6.28 -2.16 -27.17
N ASN A 63 7.24 -1.22 -27.27
CA ASN A 63 7.07 0.23 -27.51
C ASN A 63 5.72 0.88 -27.12
N HIS A 64 5.65 1.43 -25.91
CA HIS A 64 4.78 2.56 -25.60
C HIS A 64 5.60 3.81 -25.27
N GLN A 65 5.53 4.81 -26.16
CA GLN A 65 5.94 6.17 -25.87
C GLN A 65 4.99 6.75 -24.81
N ILE A 66 5.55 7.13 -23.66
CA ILE A 66 4.84 7.83 -22.60
C ILE A 66 5.67 9.08 -22.30
N ASN A 67 5.00 10.21 -22.15
CA ASN A 67 5.58 11.55 -22.19
C ASN A 67 6.72 11.74 -21.17
N GLU A 68 7.79 12.39 -21.60
CA GLU A 68 9.10 12.28 -20.98
C GLU A 68 9.31 13.29 -19.85
N SER A 69 9.15 12.86 -18.61
CA SER A 69 9.84 13.47 -17.46
C SER A 69 9.89 12.52 -16.24
N VAL A 70 10.85 12.79 -15.36
CA VAL A 70 11.04 12.23 -14.00
C VAL A 70 11.87 10.94 -13.85
N LEU A 71 12.98 11.08 -13.11
CA LEU A 71 14.16 10.21 -13.11
C LEU A 71 13.99 8.75 -12.62
N SER A 72 12.91 8.38 -11.92
CA SER A 72 12.62 6.96 -11.66
C SER A 72 11.98 6.27 -12.88
N ILE A 73 11.24 7.02 -13.68
CA ILE A 73 10.62 6.57 -14.94
C ILE A 73 11.65 6.60 -16.08
N THR A 74 12.64 7.50 -16.05
CA THR A 74 13.68 7.60 -17.10
C THR A 74 14.54 6.34 -17.22
N VAL A 75 14.83 5.65 -16.10
CA VAL A 75 15.65 4.41 -16.12
C VAL A 75 14.78 3.15 -16.31
N ARG A 76 13.47 3.21 -16.02
CA ARG A 76 12.52 2.07 -16.03
C ARG A 76 13.04 0.80 -15.32
N GLU A 77 13.86 0.96 -14.28
CA GLU A 77 14.43 -0.17 -13.53
C GLU A 77 13.84 -0.29 -12.12
N TRP A 78 13.41 -1.50 -11.76
CA TRP A 78 12.91 -1.82 -10.42
C TRP A 78 14.05 -1.90 -9.39
N ARG A 79 15.27 -2.27 -9.80
CA ARG A 79 16.43 -2.41 -8.91
C ARG A 79 17.48 -1.33 -9.18
N ILE A 80 17.52 -0.34 -8.30
CA ILE A 80 18.55 0.71 -8.32
C ILE A 80 19.87 0.17 -7.75
N VAL A 81 20.82 -0.15 -8.63
CA VAL A 81 22.13 -0.73 -8.29
C VAL A 81 23.28 0.03 -8.95
N GLY A 82 24.49 -0.09 -8.39
CA GLY A 82 25.69 0.56 -8.92
C GLY A 82 25.54 2.07 -9.06
N LYS A 83 25.90 2.60 -10.23
CA LYS A 83 25.92 4.04 -10.56
C LYS A 83 24.54 4.71 -10.42
N LEU A 84 23.44 3.97 -10.66
CA LEU A 84 22.07 4.49 -10.57
C LEU A 84 21.71 5.02 -9.16
N LYS A 85 22.44 4.60 -8.11
CA LYS A 85 22.20 5.07 -6.73
C LYS A 85 22.41 6.57 -6.58
N GLU A 86 23.37 7.17 -7.29
CA GLU A 86 23.70 8.59 -7.15
C GLU A 86 22.61 9.47 -7.78
N GLU A 87 22.18 9.13 -9.00
CA GLU A 87 21.11 9.81 -9.72
C GLU A 87 19.76 9.67 -9.00
N PHE A 88 19.46 8.48 -8.50
CA PHE A 88 18.29 8.23 -7.67
C PHE A 88 18.33 9.05 -6.37
N GLY A 89 19.49 9.16 -5.71
CA GLY A 89 19.70 10.00 -4.53
C GLY A 89 19.40 11.47 -4.81
N LYS A 90 19.95 12.02 -5.89
CA LYS A 90 19.70 13.41 -6.33
C LYS A 90 18.21 13.64 -6.64
N ARG A 91 17.54 12.73 -7.35
CA ARG A 91 16.10 12.87 -7.63
C ARG A 91 15.25 12.75 -6.37
N LYS A 92 15.61 11.84 -5.45
CA LYS A 92 14.91 11.69 -4.16
C LYS A 92 14.97 12.98 -3.36
N GLN A 93 16.16 13.58 -3.24
CA GLN A 93 16.35 14.85 -2.56
C GLN A 93 15.50 15.96 -3.20
N TYR A 94 15.56 16.11 -4.53
CA TYR A 94 14.71 17.08 -5.26
C TYR A 94 13.22 16.89 -4.97
N ILE A 95 12.71 15.64 -4.98
CA ILE A 95 11.31 15.36 -4.65
C ILE A 95 11.00 15.75 -3.20
N GLN A 96 11.87 15.41 -2.25
CA GLN A 96 11.69 15.78 -0.83
C GLN A 96 11.64 17.31 -0.65
N GLU A 97 12.51 18.05 -1.31
CA GLU A 97 12.54 19.51 -1.31
C GLU A 97 11.27 20.12 -1.93
N GLN A 98 10.82 19.62 -3.08
CA GLN A 98 9.60 20.09 -3.74
C GLN A 98 8.32 19.80 -2.92
N LEU A 99 8.23 18.62 -2.29
CA LEU A 99 7.13 18.29 -1.39
C LEU A 99 7.13 19.17 -0.12
N HIS A 100 8.31 19.55 0.38
CA HIS A 100 8.42 20.49 1.48
C HIS A 100 8.00 21.91 1.07
N GLN A 101 8.53 22.42 -0.05
CA GLN A 101 8.25 23.78 -0.53
C GLN A 101 6.78 23.98 -0.95
N ARG A 102 6.19 23.02 -1.67
CA ARG A 102 4.87 23.18 -2.32
C ARG A 102 3.71 22.58 -1.53
N LEU A 103 3.94 21.53 -0.74
CA LEU A 103 2.92 20.88 0.08
C LEU A 103 3.13 21.04 1.60
N GLY A 104 4.28 21.59 2.03
CA GLY A 104 4.61 21.80 3.44
C GLY A 104 4.80 20.50 4.22
N ILE A 105 5.16 19.39 3.54
CA ILE A 105 5.34 18.06 4.14
C ILE A 105 6.80 17.61 4.07
N ILE A 106 7.25 16.87 5.08
CA ILE A 106 8.57 16.25 5.10
C ILE A 106 8.35 14.74 4.98
N VAL A 107 8.87 14.12 3.93
CA VAL A 107 8.69 12.68 3.66
C VAL A 107 10.01 11.92 3.71
N ASP A 108 9.95 10.66 4.10
CA ASP A 108 11.05 9.71 4.15
C ASP A 108 12.30 10.17 4.93
N VAL A 109 12.07 10.84 6.06
CA VAL A 109 13.10 11.19 7.06
C VAL A 109 12.90 10.30 8.30
N PRO A 110 13.94 9.61 8.81
CA PRO A 110 13.83 8.82 10.04
C PRO A 110 13.58 9.72 11.27
N LYS A 111 12.70 9.28 12.17
CA LYS A 111 12.47 9.94 13.47
C LYS A 111 13.37 9.28 14.53
N GLN A 112 13.87 10.05 15.50
CA GLN A 112 14.53 9.48 16.67
C GLN A 112 13.55 8.63 17.49
N GLY A 113 14.03 7.54 18.09
CA GLY A 113 13.21 6.59 18.84
C GLY A 113 12.62 5.48 17.97
N CYS A 114 11.74 5.82 17.01
CA CYS A 114 11.20 4.86 16.03
C CYS A 114 10.47 5.54 14.85
N GLY A 115 10.41 4.83 13.71
CA GLY A 115 9.62 5.23 12.55
C GLY A 115 10.25 6.30 11.65
N ASN A 116 9.47 6.81 10.70
CA ASN A 116 9.84 7.91 9.81
C ASN A 116 8.71 8.95 9.74
N THR A 117 8.89 9.99 8.94
CA THR A 117 7.87 11.05 8.74
C THR A 117 6.66 10.64 7.90
N ASN A 118 6.62 9.40 7.38
CA ASN A 118 5.52 8.89 6.55
C ASN A 118 4.38 8.31 7.41
N ASP A 119 3.86 9.12 8.34
CA ASP A 119 2.69 8.77 9.16
C ASP A 119 1.35 9.11 8.46
N GLY A 120 0.23 8.75 9.09
CA GLY A 120 -1.10 8.93 8.51
C GLY A 120 -1.50 10.40 8.27
N ASN A 121 -0.90 11.36 8.99
CA ASN A 121 -1.13 12.78 8.74
C ASN A 121 -0.34 13.24 7.50
N THR A 122 0.92 12.83 7.38
CA THR A 122 1.72 13.05 6.17
C THR A 122 1.06 12.42 4.95
N ALA A 123 0.58 11.17 5.03
CA ALA A 123 -0.12 10.50 3.94
C ALA A 123 -1.41 11.25 3.51
N ARG A 124 -2.21 11.74 4.47
CA ARG A 124 -3.42 12.53 4.20
C ARG A 124 -3.10 13.85 3.46
N ARG A 125 -1.99 14.50 3.79
CA ARG A 125 -1.52 15.72 3.11
C ARG A 125 -0.90 15.43 1.74
N PHE A 126 -0.16 14.34 1.62
CA PHE A 126 0.48 13.87 0.39
C PHE A 126 -0.54 13.63 -0.73
N PHE A 127 -1.66 12.97 -0.42
CA PHE A 127 -2.74 12.70 -1.36
C PHE A 127 -3.80 13.83 -1.49
N LYS A 128 -3.55 15.02 -0.92
CA LYS A 128 -4.54 16.13 -0.92
C LYS A 128 -4.78 16.71 -2.32
N ASP A 129 -3.73 16.78 -3.14
CA ASP A 129 -3.74 17.39 -4.48
C ASP A 129 -3.03 16.45 -5.46
N PRO A 130 -3.78 15.58 -6.17
CA PRO A 130 -3.20 14.63 -7.12
C PRO A 130 -2.48 15.28 -8.30
N THR A 131 -2.95 16.45 -8.77
CA THR A 131 -2.38 17.17 -9.90
C THR A 131 -0.99 17.70 -9.55
N LEU A 132 -0.89 18.41 -8.42
CA LEU A 132 0.38 18.90 -7.86
C LEU A 132 1.34 17.74 -7.53
N LEU A 133 0.83 16.63 -7.01
CA LEU A 133 1.64 15.46 -6.70
C LEU A 133 2.17 14.77 -7.97
N SER A 134 1.36 14.69 -9.02
CA SER A 134 1.74 14.19 -10.34
C SER A 134 2.87 15.03 -10.94
N GLU A 135 2.79 16.36 -10.84
CA GLU A 135 3.83 17.28 -11.29
C GLU A 135 5.17 17.08 -10.56
N ILE A 136 5.14 16.94 -9.22
CA ILE A 136 6.35 16.78 -8.40
C ILE A 136 6.99 15.39 -8.58
N ILE A 137 6.19 14.33 -8.55
CA ILE A 137 6.68 12.94 -8.47
C ILE A 137 6.73 12.25 -9.84
N GLY A 138 6.07 12.78 -10.87
CA GLY A 138 6.01 12.21 -12.22
C GLY A 138 5.13 10.96 -12.35
N VAL A 139 4.39 10.60 -11.29
CA VAL A 139 3.42 9.50 -11.33
C VAL A 139 2.09 10.02 -11.84
N ASN A 140 1.44 9.26 -12.71
CA ASN A 140 0.19 9.64 -13.35
C ASN A 140 -0.88 10.07 -12.34
N GLU A 141 -1.42 11.28 -12.53
CA GLU A 141 -2.45 11.90 -11.70
C GLU A 141 -3.66 11.00 -11.43
N ASN A 142 -4.21 10.34 -12.45
CA ASN A 142 -5.34 9.43 -12.27
C ASN A 142 -4.97 8.25 -11.38
N LEU A 143 -3.78 7.65 -11.54
CA LEU A 143 -3.31 6.59 -10.63
C LEU A 143 -3.14 7.09 -9.19
N ILE A 144 -2.60 8.30 -8.98
CA ILE A 144 -2.51 8.94 -7.66
C ILE A 144 -3.91 9.12 -7.05
N TYR A 145 -4.86 9.64 -7.83
CA TYR A 145 -6.24 9.86 -7.40
C TYR A 145 -6.94 8.55 -7.03
N ARG A 146 -6.77 7.49 -7.83
CA ARG A 146 -7.35 6.17 -7.52
C ARG A 146 -6.79 5.61 -6.21
N PHE A 147 -5.49 5.77 -5.94
CA PHE A 147 -4.92 5.42 -4.64
C PHE A 147 -5.43 6.29 -3.48
N SER A 148 -5.66 7.60 -3.69
CA SER A 148 -6.22 8.45 -2.63
C SER A 148 -7.64 8.04 -2.25
N ILE A 149 -8.47 7.66 -3.23
CA ILE A 149 -9.81 7.11 -3.01
C ILE A 149 -9.75 5.78 -2.27
N LEU A 150 -8.93 4.82 -2.73
CA LEU A 150 -8.78 3.52 -2.06
C LEU A 150 -8.35 3.66 -0.59
N LEU A 151 -7.30 4.45 -0.33
CA LEU A 151 -6.80 4.69 1.03
C LEU A 151 -7.81 5.44 1.91
N LYS A 152 -8.59 6.35 1.33
CA LYS A 152 -9.68 7.03 2.04
C LYS A 152 -10.78 6.04 2.42
N VAL A 153 -11.27 5.24 1.48
CA VAL A 153 -12.36 4.28 1.68
C VAL A 153 -12.04 3.29 2.80
N ILE A 154 -10.88 2.63 2.77
CA ILE A 154 -10.47 1.70 3.85
C ILE A 154 -10.27 2.38 5.21
N SER A 155 -10.11 3.71 5.24
CA SER A 155 -9.93 4.50 6.47
C SER A 155 -11.24 5.10 7.02
N LEU A 156 -12.38 4.93 6.34
CA LEU A 156 -13.66 5.51 6.78
C LEU A 156 -14.32 4.73 7.93
N GLY A 157 -14.02 3.44 8.10
CA GLY A 157 -14.68 2.59 9.10
C GLY A 157 -16.18 2.37 8.83
N LEU A 158 -16.63 2.63 7.60
CA LEU A 158 -18.00 2.39 7.13
C LEU A 158 -18.07 1.06 6.37
N GLU A 159 -19.29 0.54 6.20
CA GLU A 159 -19.52 -0.59 5.29
C GLU A 159 -19.18 -0.20 3.83
N ILE A 160 -18.54 -1.13 3.12
CA ILE A 160 -18.07 -0.95 1.75
C ILE A 160 -18.76 -1.98 0.87
N ASP A 161 -19.31 -1.55 -0.26
CA ASP A 161 -19.79 -2.42 -1.33
C ASP A 161 -18.58 -3.15 -1.94
N SER A 162 -18.38 -4.42 -1.55
CA SER A 162 -17.19 -5.20 -1.90
C SER A 162 -17.05 -5.38 -3.41
N THR A 163 -18.14 -5.60 -4.15
CA THR A 163 -18.11 -5.74 -5.61
C THR A 163 -17.69 -4.43 -6.31
N LYS A 164 -18.19 -3.27 -5.86
CA LYS A 164 -17.73 -1.98 -6.39
C LYS A 164 -16.29 -1.69 -6.03
N PHE A 165 -15.87 -2.03 -4.81
CA PHE A 165 -14.49 -1.85 -4.34
C PHE A 165 -13.52 -2.75 -5.11
N GLY A 166 -13.84 -4.03 -5.27
CA GLY A 166 -13.08 -5.01 -6.05
C GLY A 166 -12.91 -4.59 -7.50
N LYS A 167 -14.00 -4.17 -8.17
CA LYS A 167 -13.93 -3.58 -9.51
C LYS A 167 -13.00 -2.36 -9.56
N TYR A 168 -13.12 -1.43 -8.60
CA TYR A 168 -12.26 -0.25 -8.56
C TYR A 168 -10.78 -0.61 -8.32
N CYS A 169 -10.50 -1.64 -7.52
CA CYS A 169 -9.17 -2.20 -7.31
C CYS A 169 -8.60 -2.83 -8.59
N GLN A 170 -9.36 -3.68 -9.28
CA GLN A 170 -8.96 -4.33 -10.54
C GLN A 170 -8.61 -3.31 -11.63
N GLU A 171 -9.50 -2.35 -11.89
CA GLU A 171 -9.24 -1.23 -12.81
C GLU A 171 -7.98 -0.42 -12.43
N THR A 172 -7.69 -0.26 -11.12
CA THR A 172 -6.48 0.44 -10.65
C THR A 172 -5.22 -0.40 -10.90
N ALA A 173 -5.28 -1.72 -10.71
CA ALA A 173 -4.19 -2.65 -11.01
C ALA A 173 -3.88 -2.70 -12.51
N GLU A 174 -4.91 -2.67 -13.36
CA GLU A 174 -4.77 -2.59 -14.81
C GLU A 174 -4.15 -1.27 -15.26
N LEU A 175 -4.62 -0.14 -14.72
CA LEU A 175 -4.03 1.18 -15.00
C LEU A 175 -2.55 1.24 -14.59
N HIS A 176 -2.22 0.73 -13.40
CA HIS A 176 -0.83 0.62 -12.96
C HIS A 176 -0.02 -0.26 -13.92
N ARG A 177 -0.50 -1.47 -14.27
CA ARG A 177 0.20 -2.41 -15.16
C ARG A 177 0.46 -1.80 -16.53
N LYS A 178 -0.48 -1.04 -17.09
CA LYS A 178 -0.36 -0.34 -18.38
C LYS A 178 0.68 0.79 -18.37
N LEU A 179 0.81 1.51 -17.24
CA LEU A 179 1.69 2.68 -17.15
C LEU A 179 3.10 2.36 -16.59
N TYR A 180 3.20 1.33 -15.76
CA TYR A 180 4.38 1.03 -14.92
C TYR A 180 4.73 -0.47 -14.91
N GLU A 181 4.56 -1.18 -16.04
CA GLU A 181 4.87 -2.61 -16.23
C GLU A 181 6.24 -3.05 -15.66
N TRP A 182 7.22 -2.15 -15.71
CA TRP A 182 8.60 -2.37 -15.31
C TRP A 182 8.76 -2.41 -13.77
N TYR A 183 7.85 -1.79 -13.03
CA TYR A 183 7.82 -1.70 -11.57
C TYR A 183 6.77 -2.67 -11.02
N PRO A 184 7.15 -3.84 -10.47
CA PRO A 184 6.17 -4.77 -9.93
C PRO A 184 5.53 -4.23 -8.65
N LEU A 185 4.24 -4.53 -8.43
CA LEU A 185 3.49 -4.04 -7.27
C LEU A 185 4.14 -4.47 -5.93
N PRO A 186 4.37 -3.54 -4.98
CA PRO A 186 4.79 -3.89 -3.63
C PRO A 186 3.74 -4.78 -2.94
N PRO A 187 4.12 -5.74 -2.06
CA PRO A 187 3.17 -6.68 -1.48
C PRO A 187 1.98 -6.06 -0.72
N SER A 188 2.14 -4.85 -0.16
CA SER A 188 1.03 -4.11 0.45
C SER A 188 -0.02 -3.66 -0.58
N ILE A 189 0.43 -3.13 -1.72
CA ILE A 189 -0.44 -2.65 -2.80
C ILE A 189 -1.06 -3.84 -3.55
N HIS A 190 -0.28 -4.88 -3.83
CA HIS A 190 -0.80 -6.12 -4.42
C HIS A 190 -1.92 -6.74 -3.56
N LYS A 191 -1.77 -6.83 -2.22
CA LYS A 191 -2.87 -7.28 -1.36
C LYS A 191 -4.10 -6.38 -1.41
N LEU A 192 -3.92 -5.06 -1.43
CA LEU A 192 -5.03 -4.10 -1.52
C LEU A 192 -5.81 -4.30 -2.83
N LEU A 193 -5.11 -4.43 -3.96
CA LEU A 193 -5.74 -4.48 -5.28
C LEU A 193 -6.25 -5.88 -5.67
N ASP A 194 -5.48 -6.93 -5.38
CA ASP A 194 -5.77 -8.29 -5.85
C ASP A 194 -6.49 -9.16 -4.78
N HIS A 195 -6.56 -8.70 -3.53
CA HIS A 195 -7.22 -9.42 -2.43
C HIS A 195 -8.21 -8.57 -1.60
N GLY A 196 -8.24 -7.24 -1.76
CA GLY A 196 -9.06 -6.34 -0.93
C GLY A 196 -10.59 -6.45 -1.11
N GLU A 197 -11.07 -7.17 -2.11
CA GLU A 197 -12.51 -7.51 -2.25
C GLU A 197 -12.95 -8.63 -1.28
N VAL A 198 -12.02 -9.46 -0.82
CA VAL A 198 -12.26 -10.72 -0.09
C VAL A 198 -11.87 -10.62 1.39
N ILE A 199 -11.20 -9.52 1.79
CA ILE A 199 -10.69 -9.25 3.15
C ILE A 199 -11.63 -8.29 3.88
#